data_AF-A0A954Q739-F1
#
_entry.id   AF-A0A954Q739-F1
#
_cell.length_a   1.000
_cell.length_b   1.000
_cell.length_c   1.000
_cell.angle_alpha   90.00
_cell.angle_beta   90.00
_cell.angle_gamma   90.00
#
_symmetry.space_group_name_H-M   'P 1'
#
loop_
_entity.id
_entity.type
_entity.pdbx_description
1 polymer ?
#
loop_
_entity_poly.entity_id
_entity_poly.type
_entity_poly.pdbx_seq_one_letter_code
_entity_poly.pdbx_strand_id
1 'polypeptide(L)'
;MHSIKRRYSVCFVAMTCLLLAAQSTKAEEWPRIIEGLKRGGSSAQQRQQLSVAYNNYAIELSNQGNWAQAETELQRAVALDTSNQQFKQNLSVIYLNHAASLRQDRRSSDRGTDVRSKMLVQQALRFNPRSADAYAILGDIAYDSQELAHAKTAWDRAKQLNPSMTAIDERLSKLNSEQAIEKQFDRAGNVHFDLRYQDDVGYSTAYDLRTVLDQARRDVGRDFGYWPRHQLVVLVYSEEAFKQVRQGPDWIAGLYDGKIRVPVPRSPAGQASLKSTLVHEYTHAIIHDITQNQCPVWLNEGLAEFEEARTRKPNLQHLQLAVSNNRLIPLASLDSAFKSRDSNVAALAYQQSYSLVTYLDQKYRFFRIRKILDHLGQGESMEQALQAELRMDSSQLEQRWERWVPTFARGSYASQ
;
A
#
# COMPACT_ATOMS: atom_id res chain seq x y z
N MET A 1 -1.84 6.26 -3.86
CA MET A 1 -3.30 6.20 -3.58
C MET A 1 -3.53 6.44 -2.10
N HIS A 2 -4.10 7.59 -1.72
CA HIS A 2 -4.52 7.88 -0.33
C HIS A 2 -5.96 7.40 -0.12
N SER A 3 -6.14 6.21 0.48
CA SER A 3 -7.45 5.61 0.80
C SER A 3 -7.13 4.36 1.64
N ILE A 4 -7.57 4.08 2.86
CA ILE A 4 -8.72 4.45 3.68
C ILE A 4 -8.24 4.33 5.13
N LYS A 5 -8.18 5.41 5.93
CA LYS A 5 -8.29 5.31 7.42
C LYS A 5 -9.72 5.63 7.87
N ARG A 6 -10.70 5.42 6.98
CA ARG A 6 -12.10 5.72 7.25
C ARG A 6 -12.74 4.47 7.85
N ARG A 7 -13.01 4.49 9.16
CA ARG A 7 -13.97 3.57 9.75
C ARG A 7 -15.37 4.09 9.44
N TYR A 8 -16.22 3.22 8.92
CA TYR A 8 -17.63 3.49 8.70
C TYR A 8 -18.37 3.44 10.03
N SER A 9 -19.27 4.40 10.25
CA SER A 9 -19.99 4.56 11.53
C SER A 9 -21.02 3.46 11.74
N VAL A 10 -21.07 2.90 12.95
CA VAL A 10 -22.09 1.95 13.40
C VAL A 10 -23.03 2.67 14.37
N CYS A 11 -24.34 2.39 14.32
CA CYS A 11 -25.31 3.07 15.17
C CYS A 11 -25.76 2.19 16.35
N PHE A 12 -25.67 2.72 17.57
CA PHE A 12 -26.29 2.08 18.73
C PHE A 12 -27.81 2.14 18.63
N VAL A 13 -28.48 1.08 19.08
CA VAL A 13 -29.94 1.05 19.22
C VAL A 13 -30.28 1.21 20.69
N ALA A 14 -31.05 2.25 21.00
CA ALA A 14 -31.57 2.49 22.34
C ALA A 14 -32.90 1.75 22.54
N MET A 15 -33.11 1.17 23.73
CA MET A 15 -34.41 0.64 24.16
C MET A 15 -34.85 1.42 25.41
N THR A 16 -36.13 1.74 25.52
CA THR A 16 -36.74 2.47 26.65
C THR A 16 -36.55 1.78 28.01
N CYS A 17 -36.18 0.49 28.05
CA CYS A 17 -35.82 -0.23 29.27
C CYS A 17 -34.30 -0.41 29.50
N LEU A 18 -33.44 -0.04 28.55
CA LEU A 18 -31.96 -0.12 28.66
C LEU A 18 -31.33 1.21 29.07
N LEU A 19 -32.12 2.14 29.61
CA LEU A 19 -31.67 3.43 30.15
C LEU A 19 -30.68 3.33 31.33
N LEU A 20 -30.48 2.13 31.89
CA LEU A 20 -29.43 1.87 32.88
C LEU A 20 -28.08 1.41 32.28
N ALA A 21 -28.02 1.09 30.98
CA ALA A 21 -26.77 0.69 30.30
C ALA A 21 -26.18 1.81 29.42
N ALA A 22 -26.81 2.99 29.40
CA ALA A 22 -26.43 4.14 28.57
C ALA A 22 -25.32 5.01 29.20
N GLN A 23 -24.77 4.64 30.35
CA GLN A 23 -23.56 5.24 30.91
C GLN A 23 -22.40 4.27 30.70
N SER A 24 -21.52 4.61 29.75
CA SER A 24 -20.32 3.87 29.27
C SER A 24 -20.09 2.47 29.86
N THR A 25 -20.67 1.43 29.26
CA THR A 25 -20.34 0.04 29.57
C THR A 25 -19.16 -0.40 28.70
N LYS A 26 -18.06 -0.82 29.32
CA LYS A 26 -16.88 -1.35 28.61
C LYS A 26 -17.24 -2.67 27.92
N ALA A 27 -16.53 -3.06 26.84
CA ALA A 27 -16.73 -4.37 26.17
C ALA A 27 -16.83 -5.56 27.14
N GLU A 28 -16.04 -5.50 28.21
CA GLU A 28 -15.90 -6.55 29.23
C GLU A 28 -17.20 -6.83 30.02
N GLU A 29 -18.13 -5.88 30.06
CA GLU A 29 -19.36 -6.00 30.85
C GLU A 29 -20.50 -6.68 30.06
N TRP A 30 -20.47 -6.58 28.73
CA TRP A 30 -21.51 -7.12 27.86
C TRP A 30 -21.72 -8.63 27.98
N PRO A 31 -20.68 -9.50 28.07
CA PRO A 31 -20.87 -10.93 28.27
C PRO A 31 -21.74 -11.26 29.48
N ARG A 32 -21.54 -10.55 30.60
CA ARG A 32 -22.29 -10.75 31.85
C ARG A 32 -23.74 -10.30 31.71
N ILE A 33 -23.97 -9.16 31.04
CA ILE A 33 -25.32 -8.65 30.73
C ILE A 33 -26.09 -9.64 29.86
N ILE A 34 -25.45 -10.13 28.78
CA ILE A 34 -26.02 -11.12 27.86
C ILE A 34 -26.36 -12.42 28.59
N GLU A 35 -25.50 -12.89 29.48
CA GLU A 35 -25.76 -14.09 30.27
C GLU A 35 -26.96 -13.92 31.23
N GLY A 36 -27.06 -12.78 31.90
CA GLY A 36 -28.23 -12.43 32.73
C GLY A 36 -29.53 -12.44 31.92
N LEU A 37 -29.50 -11.83 30.73
CA LEU A 37 -30.65 -11.80 29.81
C LEU A 37 -31.01 -13.19 29.27
N LYS A 38 -30.06 -14.12 29.12
CA LYS A 38 -30.38 -15.51 28.74
C LYS A 38 -31.10 -16.29 29.85
N ARG A 39 -30.79 -16.01 31.12
CA ARG A 39 -31.31 -16.77 32.26
C ARG A 39 -32.77 -16.45 32.62
N GLY A 40 -33.27 -15.25 32.29
CA GLY A 40 -34.62 -14.85 32.72
C GLY A 40 -35.79 -15.39 31.88
N GLY A 41 -35.56 -16.22 30.85
CA GLY A 41 -36.62 -16.87 30.05
C GLY A 41 -36.62 -16.55 28.54
N SER A 42 -37.70 -16.92 27.84
CA SER A 42 -37.85 -16.84 26.36
C SER A 42 -38.98 -15.91 25.89
N SER A 43 -39.35 -14.92 26.72
CA SER A 43 -40.40 -13.96 26.38
C SER A 43 -40.02 -13.13 25.14
N ALA A 44 -41.00 -12.57 24.45
CA ALA A 44 -40.76 -11.69 23.30
C ALA A 44 -39.93 -10.47 23.69
N GLN A 45 -40.23 -9.87 24.86
CA GLN A 45 -39.49 -8.74 25.42
C GLN A 45 -38.02 -9.09 25.70
N GLN A 46 -37.77 -10.30 26.20
CA GLN A 46 -36.42 -10.75 26.52
C GLN A 46 -35.59 -11.06 25.28
N ARG A 47 -36.20 -11.65 24.25
CA ARG A 47 -35.58 -11.81 22.93
C ARG A 47 -35.19 -10.46 22.32
N GLN A 48 -36.04 -9.45 22.46
CA GLN A 48 -35.76 -8.08 22.01
C GLN A 48 -34.62 -7.43 22.81
N GLN A 49 -34.59 -7.56 24.13
CA GLN A 49 -33.48 -7.04 24.95
C GLN A 49 -32.16 -7.73 24.61
N LEU A 50 -32.19 -9.04 24.40
CA LEU A 50 -31.03 -9.84 24.05
C LEU A 50 -30.48 -9.46 22.66
N SER A 51 -31.35 -9.22 21.67
CA SER A 51 -30.90 -8.79 20.33
C SER A 51 -30.23 -7.41 20.36
N VAL A 52 -30.76 -6.46 21.13
CA VAL A 52 -30.14 -5.14 21.34
C VAL A 52 -28.79 -5.26 22.06
N ALA A 53 -28.69 -6.10 23.09
CA ALA A 53 -27.44 -6.32 23.82
C ALA A 53 -26.34 -6.89 22.91
N TYR A 54 -26.68 -7.90 22.10
CA TYR A 54 -25.77 -8.45 21.11
C TYR A 54 -25.30 -7.41 20.08
N ASN A 55 -26.21 -6.56 19.60
CA ASN A 55 -25.86 -5.48 18.68
C ASN A 55 -24.85 -4.52 19.30
N ASN A 56 -25.13 -4.03 20.51
CA ASN A 56 -24.31 -3.03 21.16
C ASN A 56 -22.93 -3.60 21.55
N TYR A 57 -22.88 -4.85 21.99
CA TYR A 57 -21.62 -5.54 22.24
C TYR A 57 -20.76 -5.67 20.97
N ALA A 58 -21.38 -6.05 19.85
CA ALA A 58 -20.68 -6.16 18.57
C ALA A 58 -20.09 -4.83 18.10
N ILE A 59 -20.81 -3.72 18.30
CA ILE A 59 -20.30 -2.37 17.98
C ILE A 59 -19.03 -2.08 18.78
N GLU A 60 -19.05 -2.37 20.08
CA GLU A 60 -17.90 -2.13 20.95
C GLU A 60 -16.70 -3.02 20.59
N LEU A 61 -16.93 -4.30 20.30
CA LEU A 61 -15.89 -5.22 19.79
C LEU A 61 -15.29 -4.70 18.47
N SER A 62 -16.13 -4.20 17.55
CA SER A 62 -15.70 -3.58 16.30
C SER A 62 -14.83 -2.33 16.54
N ASN A 63 -15.20 -1.49 17.52
CA ASN A 63 -14.38 -0.32 17.89
C ASN A 63 -12.98 -0.72 18.38
N GLN A 64 -12.88 -1.88 19.02
CA GLN A 64 -11.61 -2.45 19.49
C GLN A 64 -10.84 -3.23 18.41
N GLY A 65 -11.39 -3.35 17.19
CA GLY A 65 -10.79 -4.11 16.09
C GLY A 65 -10.96 -5.63 16.23
N ASN A 66 -11.80 -6.11 17.14
CA ASN A 66 -12.08 -7.53 17.35
C ASN A 66 -13.17 -8.01 16.38
N TRP A 67 -12.82 -8.03 15.09
CA TRP A 67 -13.77 -8.20 13.98
C TRP A 67 -14.53 -9.53 14.02
N ALA A 68 -13.84 -10.64 14.26
CA ALA A 68 -14.46 -11.98 14.23
C ALA A 68 -15.53 -12.17 15.31
N GLN A 69 -15.26 -11.66 16.52
CA GLN A 69 -16.25 -11.69 17.60
C GLN A 69 -17.39 -10.71 17.33
N ALA A 70 -17.06 -9.49 16.85
CA ALA A 70 -18.07 -8.50 16.48
C ALA A 70 -19.07 -9.04 15.45
N GLU A 71 -18.59 -9.72 14.40
CA GLU A 71 -19.43 -10.40 13.41
C GLU A 71 -20.34 -11.45 14.04
N THR A 72 -19.78 -12.31 14.90
CA THR A 72 -20.51 -13.39 15.56
C THR A 72 -21.65 -12.85 16.42
N GLU A 73 -21.38 -11.84 17.23
CA GLU A 73 -22.40 -11.28 18.13
C GLU A 73 -23.48 -10.54 17.36
N LEU A 74 -23.13 -9.80 16.30
CA LEU A 74 -24.14 -9.09 15.51
C LEU A 74 -24.98 -10.01 14.63
N GLN A 75 -24.42 -11.14 14.16
CA GLN A 75 -25.20 -12.20 13.52
C GLN A 75 -26.25 -12.78 14.48
N ARG A 76 -25.93 -12.95 15.77
CA ARG A 76 -26.91 -13.37 16.79
C ARG A 76 -28.02 -12.33 16.97
N ALA A 77 -27.68 -11.04 16.98
CA ALA A 77 -28.68 -9.97 17.05
C ALA A 77 -29.66 -10.04 15.86
N VAL A 78 -29.14 -10.17 14.63
CA VAL A 78 -29.96 -10.30 13.41
C VAL A 78 -30.80 -11.59 13.41
N ALA A 79 -30.28 -12.69 13.96
CA ALA A 79 -31.03 -13.95 14.06
C ALA A 79 -32.21 -13.86 15.06
N LEU A 80 -32.06 -13.09 16.13
CA LEU A 80 -33.11 -12.88 17.14
C LEU A 80 -34.18 -11.88 16.69
N ASP A 81 -33.82 -10.91 15.84
CA ASP A 81 -34.74 -9.95 15.23
C ASP A 81 -34.42 -9.75 13.75
N THR A 82 -34.94 -10.66 12.93
CA THR A 82 -34.70 -10.69 11.47
C THR A 82 -35.37 -9.53 10.73
N SER A 83 -36.30 -8.82 11.39
CA SER A 83 -37.01 -7.66 10.83
C SER A 83 -36.22 -6.35 10.98
N ASN A 84 -35.29 -6.31 11.94
CA ASN A 84 -34.54 -5.11 12.29
C ASN A 84 -33.54 -4.71 11.20
N GLN A 85 -33.85 -3.63 10.50
CA GLN A 85 -32.98 -3.10 9.44
C GLN A 85 -31.70 -2.47 10.00
N GLN A 86 -31.74 -1.89 11.19
CA GLN A 86 -30.56 -1.27 11.80
C GLN A 86 -29.48 -2.31 12.13
N PHE A 87 -29.87 -3.49 12.64
CA PHE A 87 -28.91 -4.58 12.90
C PHE A 87 -28.25 -5.09 11.62
N LYS A 88 -29.02 -5.22 10.54
CA LYS A 88 -28.48 -5.59 9.21
C LYS A 88 -27.53 -4.53 8.68
N GLN A 89 -27.88 -3.24 8.81
CA GLN A 89 -27.00 -2.14 8.42
C GLN A 89 -25.71 -2.13 9.24
N ASN A 90 -25.80 -2.29 10.55
CA ASN A 90 -24.63 -2.39 11.42
C ASN A 90 -23.76 -3.58 11.01
N LEU A 91 -24.36 -4.72 10.66
CA LEU A 91 -23.63 -5.93 10.23
C LEU A 91 -22.92 -5.70 8.90
N SER A 92 -23.60 -5.03 7.96
CA SER A 92 -22.96 -4.56 6.73
C SER A 92 -21.76 -3.68 7.04
N VAL A 93 -21.86 -2.73 7.97
CA VAL A 93 -20.78 -1.81 8.31
C VAL A 93 -19.60 -2.55 8.96
N ILE A 94 -19.84 -3.49 9.86
CA ILE A 94 -18.78 -4.30 10.49
C ILE A 94 -18.02 -5.11 9.44
N TYR A 95 -18.72 -5.77 8.51
CA TYR A 95 -18.06 -6.48 7.42
C TYR A 95 -17.20 -5.55 6.54
N LEU A 96 -17.66 -4.33 6.25
CA LEU A 96 -16.88 -3.36 5.47
C LEU A 96 -15.64 -2.86 6.23
N ASN A 97 -15.77 -2.59 7.53
CA ASN A 97 -14.64 -2.19 8.36
C ASN A 97 -13.59 -3.30 8.47
N HIS A 98 -14.02 -4.56 8.63
CA HIS A 98 -13.11 -5.70 8.63
C HIS A 98 -12.44 -5.90 7.27
N ALA A 99 -13.19 -5.83 6.16
CA ALA A 99 -12.62 -5.89 4.81
C ALA A 99 -11.58 -4.79 4.58
N ALA A 100 -11.89 -3.55 4.99
CA ALA A 100 -10.96 -2.44 4.90
C ALA A 100 -9.71 -2.65 5.77
N SER A 101 -9.87 -3.19 6.99
CA SER A 101 -8.76 -3.53 7.89
C SER A 101 -7.82 -4.57 7.28
N LEU A 102 -8.37 -5.62 6.65
CA LEU A 102 -7.56 -6.63 5.97
C LEU A 102 -6.77 -6.05 4.80
N ARG A 103 -7.35 -5.09 4.07
CA ARG A 103 -6.65 -4.38 2.98
C ARG A 103 -5.60 -3.39 3.46
N GLN A 104 -5.71 -2.89 4.69
CA GLN A 104 -4.69 -2.04 5.31
C GLN A 104 -3.49 -2.88 5.78
N ASP A 105 -3.75 -4.09 6.28
CA ASP A 105 -2.72 -5.04 6.71
C ASP A 105 -2.14 -5.83 5.51
N ARG A 106 -1.48 -5.12 4.59
CA ARG A 106 -0.88 -5.73 3.40
C ARG A 106 0.35 -6.59 3.66
N ARG A 107 0.88 -6.70 4.89
CA ARG A 107 1.87 -7.74 5.24
C ARG A 107 1.29 -9.14 4.99
N SER A 108 -0.03 -9.23 5.05
CA SER A 108 -0.84 -10.40 4.73
C SER A 108 -1.49 -10.37 3.35
N SER A 109 -1.23 -9.36 2.49
CA SER A 109 -1.81 -9.19 1.13
C SER A 109 -1.30 -10.23 0.12
N ASP A 110 -1.33 -11.49 0.50
CA ASP A 110 -1.41 -12.59 -0.44
C ASP A 110 -2.83 -12.61 -1.05
N ARG A 111 -3.00 -13.30 -2.19
CA ARG A 111 -4.31 -13.53 -2.84
C ARG A 111 -5.39 -13.96 -1.84
N GLY A 112 -5.03 -14.67 -0.77
CA GLY A 112 -5.96 -15.07 0.30
C GLY A 112 -6.66 -13.92 1.02
N THR A 113 -5.98 -12.80 1.24
CA THR A 113 -6.53 -11.64 1.96
C THR A 113 -7.48 -10.82 1.08
N ASP A 114 -7.16 -10.68 -0.21
CA ASP A 114 -8.09 -10.08 -1.18
C ASP A 114 -9.34 -10.93 -1.38
N VAL A 115 -9.20 -12.26 -1.42
CA VAL A 115 -10.36 -13.19 -1.46
C VAL A 115 -11.23 -13.02 -0.23
N ARG A 116 -10.64 -12.98 0.97
CA ARG A 116 -11.37 -12.78 2.22
C ARG A 116 -12.06 -11.42 2.27
N SER A 117 -11.35 -10.35 1.90
CA SER A 117 -11.89 -9.00 1.82
C SER A 117 -13.07 -8.93 0.84
N LYS A 118 -12.92 -9.52 -0.36
CA LYS A 118 -14.00 -9.62 -1.37
C LYS A 118 -15.22 -10.36 -0.81
N MET A 119 -15.01 -11.46 -0.10
CA MET A 119 -16.10 -12.21 0.55
C MET A 119 -16.83 -11.37 1.61
N LEU A 120 -16.11 -10.64 2.46
CA LEU A 120 -16.70 -9.76 3.48
C LEU A 120 -17.51 -8.63 2.83
N VAL A 121 -16.99 -8.00 1.78
CA VAL A 121 -17.72 -6.98 1.01
C VAL A 121 -18.99 -7.55 0.37
N GLN A 122 -18.93 -8.78 -0.15
CA GLN A 122 -20.11 -9.46 -0.68
C GLN A 122 -21.15 -9.74 0.41
N GLN A 123 -20.73 -10.16 1.62
CA GLN A 123 -21.65 -10.30 2.75
C GLN A 123 -22.27 -8.95 3.15
N ALA A 124 -21.48 -7.88 3.18
CA ALA A 124 -21.99 -6.53 3.43
C ALA A 124 -23.10 -6.14 2.44
N LEU A 125 -22.89 -6.38 1.14
CA LEU A 125 -23.87 -6.11 0.09
C LEU A 125 -25.15 -6.95 0.21
N ARG A 126 -25.12 -8.13 0.84
CA ARG A 126 -26.35 -8.91 1.11
C ARG A 126 -27.26 -8.21 2.13
N PHE A 127 -26.68 -7.50 3.10
CA PHE A 127 -27.41 -6.77 4.13
C PHE A 127 -27.70 -5.31 3.76
N ASN A 128 -26.83 -4.69 2.95
CA ASN A 128 -27.01 -3.36 2.41
C ASN A 128 -26.64 -3.29 0.92
N PRO A 129 -27.55 -3.68 0.01
CA PRO A 129 -27.30 -3.68 -1.44
C PRO A 129 -27.09 -2.29 -2.06
N ARG A 130 -27.32 -1.22 -1.29
CA ARG A 130 -27.16 0.18 -1.72
C ARG A 130 -25.96 0.85 -1.07
N SER A 131 -25.05 0.08 -0.46
CA SER A 131 -23.82 0.62 0.12
C SER A 131 -22.84 1.07 -0.97
N ALA A 132 -22.74 2.37 -1.20
CA ALA A 132 -21.75 2.95 -2.12
C ALA A 132 -20.31 2.59 -1.72
N ASP A 133 -20.03 2.59 -0.41
CA ASP A 133 -18.72 2.24 0.15
C ASP A 133 -18.33 0.78 -0.13
N ALA A 134 -19.29 -0.15 -0.07
CA ALA A 134 -19.06 -1.54 -0.42
C ALA A 134 -18.63 -1.69 -1.89
N TYR A 135 -19.33 -1.01 -2.80
CA TYR A 135 -18.96 -1.00 -4.21
C TYR A 135 -17.63 -0.28 -4.48
N ALA A 136 -17.29 0.76 -3.71
CA ALA A 136 -15.99 1.42 -3.81
C ALA A 136 -14.85 0.46 -3.45
N ILE A 137 -14.96 -0.27 -2.34
CA ILE A 137 -13.96 -1.28 -1.94
C ILE A 137 -13.91 -2.43 -2.95
N LEU A 138 -15.06 -2.89 -3.46
CA LEU A 138 -15.09 -3.95 -4.48
C LEU A 138 -14.35 -3.53 -5.75
N GLY A 139 -14.53 -2.27 -6.17
CA GLY A 139 -13.82 -1.72 -7.32
C GLY A 139 -12.32 -1.61 -7.07
N ASP A 140 -11.92 -1.23 -5.86
CA ASP A 140 -10.50 -1.17 -5.50
C ASP A 140 -9.85 -2.57 -5.49
N ILE A 141 -10.53 -3.59 -4.95
CA ILE A 141 -10.05 -4.99 -4.98
C ILE A 141 -9.88 -5.48 -6.42
N ALA A 142 -10.88 -5.21 -7.27
CA ALA A 142 -10.83 -5.59 -8.68
C ALA A 142 -9.71 -4.85 -9.42
N TYR A 143 -9.47 -3.58 -9.10
CA TYR A 143 -8.39 -2.79 -9.69
C TYR A 143 -7.01 -3.31 -9.30
N ASP A 144 -6.81 -3.61 -8.00
CA ASP A 144 -5.58 -4.21 -7.48
C ASP A 144 -5.31 -5.56 -8.19
N SER A 145 -6.36 -6.36 -8.43
CA SER A 145 -6.29 -7.65 -9.13
C SER A 145 -6.21 -7.57 -10.67
N GLN A 146 -6.09 -6.38 -11.25
CA GLN A 146 -6.13 -6.14 -12.71
C GLN A 146 -7.41 -6.59 -13.44
N GLU A 147 -8.52 -6.72 -12.72
CA GLU A 147 -9.85 -6.95 -13.28
C GLU A 147 -10.51 -5.60 -13.65
N LEU A 148 -9.89 -4.82 -14.55
CA LEU A 148 -10.28 -3.43 -14.82
C LEU A 148 -11.76 -3.26 -15.21
N ALA A 149 -12.34 -4.23 -15.93
CA ALA A 149 -13.77 -4.17 -16.26
C ALA A 149 -14.66 -4.25 -15.00
N HIS A 150 -14.37 -5.18 -14.08
CA HIS A 150 -15.09 -5.31 -12.81
C HIS A 150 -14.86 -4.10 -11.91
N ALA A 151 -13.63 -3.57 -11.89
CA ALA A 151 -13.31 -2.35 -11.16
C ALA A 151 -14.17 -1.17 -11.63
N LYS A 152 -14.25 -0.96 -12.95
CA LYS A 152 -15.09 0.08 -13.55
C LYS A 152 -16.56 -0.10 -13.17
N THR A 153 -17.13 -1.30 -13.34
CA THR A 153 -18.53 -1.57 -13.03
C THR A 153 -18.84 -1.29 -11.55
N ALA A 154 -17.96 -1.70 -10.63
CA ALA A 154 -18.15 -1.47 -9.21
C ALA A 154 -18.04 0.02 -8.86
N TRP A 155 -17.04 0.74 -9.38
CA TRP A 155 -16.89 2.18 -9.14
C TRP A 155 -18.01 3.01 -9.76
N ASP A 156 -18.45 2.70 -10.98
CA ASP A 156 -19.64 3.34 -11.59
C ASP A 156 -20.86 3.15 -10.68
N ARG A 157 -21.04 1.94 -10.12
CA ARG A 157 -22.14 1.66 -9.20
C ARG A 157 -22.02 2.43 -7.89
N ALA A 158 -20.83 2.53 -7.32
CA ALA A 158 -20.57 3.35 -6.13
C ALA A 158 -20.94 4.82 -6.40
N LYS A 159 -20.54 5.36 -7.55
CA LYS A 159 -20.83 6.75 -7.95
C LYS A 159 -22.32 7.00 -8.17
N GLN A 160 -23.04 6.07 -8.78
CA GLN A 160 -24.50 6.15 -8.92
C GLN A 160 -25.21 6.21 -7.56
N LEU A 161 -24.72 5.44 -6.58
CA LEU A 161 -25.31 5.38 -5.24
C LEU A 161 -24.94 6.60 -4.38
N ASN A 162 -23.74 7.15 -4.56
CA ASN A 162 -23.29 8.35 -3.88
C ASN A 162 -22.45 9.26 -4.81
N PRO A 163 -23.09 10.21 -5.52
CA PRO A 163 -22.40 11.13 -6.42
C PRO A 163 -21.38 12.04 -5.74
N SER A 164 -21.46 12.23 -4.42
CA SER A 164 -20.52 13.08 -3.67
C SER A 164 -19.13 12.46 -3.48
N MET A 165 -18.94 11.17 -3.81
CA MET A 165 -17.64 10.51 -3.75
C MET A 165 -16.73 10.96 -4.90
N THR A 166 -16.11 12.13 -4.76
CA THR A 166 -15.20 12.71 -5.77
C THR A 166 -13.94 11.86 -5.99
N ALA A 167 -13.48 11.15 -4.96
CA ALA A 167 -12.34 10.23 -5.07
C ALA A 167 -12.56 9.09 -6.09
N ILE A 168 -13.82 8.76 -6.43
CA ILE A 168 -14.14 7.77 -7.46
C ILE A 168 -13.96 8.37 -8.87
N ASP A 169 -14.14 9.67 -9.06
CA ASP A 169 -13.96 10.32 -10.37
C ASP A 169 -12.51 10.23 -10.84
N GLU A 170 -11.56 10.48 -9.93
CA GLU A 170 -10.13 10.34 -10.20
C GLU A 170 -9.76 8.89 -10.55
N ARG A 171 -10.35 7.90 -9.83
CA ARG A 171 -10.14 6.47 -10.10
C ARG A 171 -10.67 6.06 -11.47
N LEU A 172 -11.89 6.48 -11.82
CA LEU A 172 -12.50 6.20 -13.12
C LEU A 172 -11.75 6.88 -14.26
N SER A 173 -11.32 8.14 -14.08
CA SER A 173 -10.51 8.85 -15.07
C SER A 173 -9.20 8.10 -15.33
N LYS A 174 -8.47 7.72 -14.27
CA LYS A 174 -7.25 6.92 -14.38
C LYS A 174 -7.51 5.58 -15.08
N LEU A 175 -8.52 4.84 -14.65
CA LEU A 175 -8.87 3.53 -15.21
C LEU A 175 -9.22 3.63 -16.69
N ASN A 176 -9.96 4.66 -17.12
CA ASN A 176 -10.32 4.80 -18.53
C ASN A 176 -9.09 5.02 -19.41
N SER A 177 -8.13 5.83 -18.97
CA SER A 177 -6.85 6.01 -19.67
C SER A 177 -6.04 4.72 -19.74
N GLU A 178 -5.96 3.98 -18.62
CA GLU A 178 -5.30 2.67 -18.57
C GLU A 178 -5.97 1.66 -19.50
N GLN A 179 -7.30 1.54 -19.42
CA GLN A 179 -8.07 0.55 -20.17
C GLN A 179 -8.05 0.81 -21.68
N ALA A 180 -7.94 2.06 -22.12
CA ALA A 180 -7.81 2.41 -23.53
C ALA A 180 -6.52 1.84 -24.16
N ILE A 181 -5.45 1.75 -23.37
CA ILE A 181 -4.12 1.32 -23.82
C ILE A 181 -3.90 -0.17 -23.51
N GLU A 182 -4.14 -0.58 -22.27
CA GLU A 182 -3.76 -1.91 -21.74
C GLU A 182 -4.63 -3.06 -22.27
N LYS A 183 -5.79 -2.77 -22.90
CA LYS A 183 -6.67 -3.78 -23.50
C LYS A 183 -6.03 -4.57 -24.64
N GLN A 184 -5.06 -3.96 -25.31
CA GLN A 184 -4.37 -4.53 -26.46
C GLN A 184 -3.03 -5.16 -26.09
N PHE A 185 -2.76 -5.35 -24.79
CA PHE A 185 -1.47 -5.90 -24.39
C PHE A 185 -1.45 -7.42 -24.50
N ASP A 186 -0.42 -7.91 -25.16
CA ASP A 186 0.00 -9.29 -25.08
C ASP A 186 0.53 -9.64 -23.69
N ARG A 187 0.63 -10.95 -23.39
CA ARG A 187 1.08 -11.46 -22.08
C ARG A 187 2.29 -12.37 -22.21
N ALA A 188 3.28 -12.14 -21.35
CA ALA A 188 4.50 -12.96 -21.23
C ALA A 188 4.86 -13.26 -19.77
N GLY A 189 3.86 -13.32 -18.88
CA GLY A 189 4.05 -13.53 -17.45
C GLY A 189 4.55 -14.92 -17.03
N ASN A 190 4.80 -15.07 -15.74
CA ASN A 190 5.09 -16.33 -15.04
C ASN A 190 4.37 -16.37 -13.67
N VAL A 191 4.69 -17.33 -12.80
CA VAL A 191 4.05 -17.45 -11.48
C VAL A 191 4.30 -16.26 -10.54
N HIS A 192 5.37 -15.49 -10.78
CA HIS A 192 5.76 -14.32 -9.97
C HIS A 192 5.35 -12.98 -10.59
N PHE A 193 5.23 -12.92 -11.91
CA PHE A 193 4.95 -11.69 -12.64
C PHE A 193 3.80 -11.86 -13.64
N ASP A 194 2.80 -10.98 -13.59
CA ASP A 194 1.82 -10.80 -14.66
C ASP A 194 2.38 -9.74 -15.62
N LEU A 195 3.32 -10.17 -16.46
CA LEU A 195 3.97 -9.31 -17.45
C LEU A 195 3.06 -9.16 -18.68
N ARG A 196 2.70 -7.91 -18.98
CA ARG A 196 1.92 -7.52 -20.14
C ARG A 196 2.64 -6.43 -20.92
N TYR A 197 2.62 -6.49 -22.23
CA TYR A 197 3.37 -5.57 -23.10
C TYR A 197 2.54 -5.17 -24.32
N GLN A 198 2.79 -3.97 -24.82
CA GLN A 198 2.19 -3.47 -26.06
C GLN A 198 2.82 -4.16 -27.28
N ASP A 199 2.01 -4.53 -28.29
CA ASP A 199 2.43 -5.33 -29.46
C ASP A 199 3.68 -4.79 -30.18
N ASP A 200 3.87 -3.47 -30.20
CA ASP A 200 4.99 -2.79 -30.86
C ASP A 200 6.34 -2.91 -30.12
N VAL A 201 6.35 -3.47 -28.90
CA VAL A 201 7.57 -3.77 -28.12
C VAL A 201 8.29 -5.03 -28.63
N GLY A 202 7.54 -5.98 -29.22
CA GLY A 202 8.05 -7.24 -29.74
C GLY A 202 8.31 -8.33 -28.68
N TYR A 203 8.02 -9.59 -29.05
CA TYR A 203 8.08 -10.76 -28.15
C TYR A 203 9.48 -11.04 -27.56
N SER A 204 10.56 -10.86 -28.32
CA SER A 204 11.93 -11.11 -27.84
C SER A 204 12.31 -10.17 -26.69
N THR A 205 11.95 -8.89 -26.81
CA THR A 205 12.14 -7.90 -25.76
C THR A 205 11.38 -8.30 -24.49
N ALA A 206 10.11 -8.73 -24.63
CA ALA A 206 9.31 -9.16 -23.48
C ALA A 206 9.91 -10.39 -22.76
N TYR A 207 10.47 -11.34 -23.50
CA TYR A 207 11.16 -12.50 -22.91
C TYR A 207 12.41 -12.11 -22.11
N ASP A 208 13.19 -11.18 -22.63
CA ASP A 208 14.39 -10.66 -21.94
C ASP A 208 13.99 -9.93 -20.65
N LEU A 209 12.90 -9.15 -20.66
CA LEU A 209 12.38 -8.48 -19.46
C LEU A 209 11.94 -9.45 -18.38
N ARG A 210 11.29 -10.57 -18.76
CA ARG A 210 10.94 -11.63 -17.82
C ARG A 210 12.19 -12.21 -17.13
N THR A 211 13.26 -12.43 -17.90
CA THR A 211 14.53 -12.93 -17.36
C THR A 211 15.18 -11.93 -16.40
N VAL A 212 15.13 -10.64 -16.73
CA VAL A 212 15.58 -9.56 -15.85
C VAL A 212 14.79 -9.53 -14.55
N LEU A 213 13.46 -9.62 -14.61
CA LEU A 213 12.59 -9.64 -13.44
C LEU A 213 12.87 -10.82 -12.52
N ASP A 214 13.09 -12.02 -13.09
CA ASP A 214 13.46 -13.20 -12.31
C ASP A 214 14.85 -13.05 -11.65
N GLN A 215 15.80 -12.36 -12.30
CA GLN A 215 17.09 -12.03 -11.71
C GLN A 215 16.95 -10.99 -10.59
N ALA A 216 16.18 -9.92 -10.81
CA ALA A 216 15.90 -8.90 -9.80
C ALA A 216 15.23 -9.54 -8.56
N ARG A 217 14.27 -10.45 -8.77
CA ARG A 217 13.65 -11.23 -7.69
C ARG A 217 14.63 -12.05 -6.88
N ARG A 218 15.65 -12.63 -7.51
CA ARG A 218 16.70 -13.37 -6.80
C ARG A 218 17.61 -12.44 -6.01
N ASP A 219 18.16 -11.41 -6.66
CA ASP A 219 19.20 -10.56 -6.08
C ASP A 219 18.64 -9.62 -5.02
N VAL A 220 17.66 -8.79 -5.40
CA VAL A 220 17.00 -7.85 -4.47
C VAL A 220 16.28 -8.64 -3.37
N GLY A 221 15.61 -9.74 -3.73
CA GLY A 221 14.93 -10.58 -2.73
C GLY A 221 15.89 -11.17 -1.69
N ARG A 222 17.10 -11.58 -2.10
CA ARG A 222 18.15 -12.06 -1.17
C ARG A 222 18.62 -10.95 -0.24
N ASP A 223 18.88 -9.77 -0.79
CA ASP A 223 19.46 -8.67 -0.02
C ASP A 223 18.47 -8.16 1.03
N PHE A 224 17.19 -8.02 0.66
CA PHE A 224 16.09 -7.67 1.56
C PHE A 224 15.60 -8.85 2.42
N GLY A 225 15.93 -10.09 2.07
CA GLY A 225 15.40 -11.29 2.73
C GLY A 225 13.89 -11.42 2.59
N TYR A 226 13.31 -10.88 1.51
CA TYR A 226 11.88 -10.82 1.27
C TYR A 226 11.56 -11.17 -0.18
N TRP A 227 10.56 -12.04 -0.36
CA TRP A 227 10.03 -12.40 -1.67
C TRP A 227 8.52 -12.20 -1.68
N PRO A 228 7.98 -11.35 -2.58
CA PRO A 228 6.56 -11.19 -2.74
C PRO A 228 5.88 -12.54 -2.95
N ARG A 229 4.80 -12.77 -2.19
CA ARG A 229 3.97 -13.98 -2.25
C ARG A 229 2.83 -13.87 -3.26
N HIS A 230 2.45 -12.65 -3.60
CA HIS A 230 1.55 -12.37 -4.70
C HIS A 230 2.30 -12.18 -6.02
N GLN A 231 1.57 -12.32 -7.11
CA GLN A 231 2.06 -12.03 -8.46
C GLN A 231 2.12 -10.52 -8.67
N LEU A 232 3.28 -9.97 -9.06
CA LEU A 232 3.45 -8.55 -9.36
C LEU A 232 3.02 -8.26 -10.80
N VAL A 233 2.25 -7.18 -10.99
CA VAL A 233 1.83 -6.74 -12.32
C VAL A 233 2.94 -5.91 -12.94
N VAL A 234 3.37 -6.27 -14.14
CA VAL A 234 4.38 -5.52 -14.90
C VAL A 234 3.79 -5.13 -16.25
N LEU A 235 3.70 -3.83 -16.50
CA LEU A 235 3.09 -3.27 -17.69
C LEU A 235 4.17 -2.54 -18.49
N VAL A 236 4.39 -3.00 -19.71
CA VAL A 236 5.44 -2.53 -20.59
C VAL A 236 4.83 -1.75 -21.74
N TYR A 237 5.18 -0.48 -21.83
CA TYR A 237 4.58 0.49 -22.76
C TYR A 237 5.57 0.87 -23.88
N SER A 238 5.04 1.34 -25.00
CA SER A 238 5.81 2.27 -25.85
C SER A 238 6.12 3.58 -25.09
N GLU A 239 7.17 4.30 -25.47
CA GLU A 239 7.52 5.58 -24.86
C GLU A 239 6.38 6.60 -24.95
N GLU A 240 5.64 6.62 -26.07
CA GLU A 240 4.50 7.52 -26.27
C GLU A 240 3.31 7.15 -25.37
N ALA A 241 2.98 5.87 -25.25
CA ALA A 241 1.89 5.42 -24.39
C ALA A 241 2.22 5.64 -22.91
N PHE A 242 3.48 5.43 -22.51
CA PHE A 242 3.93 5.67 -21.14
C PHE A 242 3.70 7.11 -20.71
N LYS A 243 4.01 8.09 -21.58
CA LYS A 243 3.77 9.52 -21.32
C LYS A 243 2.29 9.85 -21.06
N GLN A 244 1.36 9.10 -21.65
CA GLN A 244 -0.08 9.32 -21.47
C GLN A 244 -0.61 8.74 -20.15
N VAL A 245 -0.07 7.60 -19.72
CA VAL A 245 -0.50 6.94 -18.46
C VAL A 245 0.25 7.43 -17.23
N ARG A 246 1.48 7.92 -17.41
CA ARG A 246 2.32 8.37 -16.30
C ARG A 246 1.82 9.70 -15.75
N GLN A 247 1.48 9.69 -14.46
CA GLN A 247 1.23 10.91 -13.70
C GLN A 247 2.55 11.41 -13.11
N GLY A 248 3.09 12.51 -13.64
CA GLY A 248 4.33 13.10 -13.12
C GLY A 248 5.24 13.73 -14.17
N PRO A 249 6.36 14.34 -13.75
CA PRO A 249 7.31 15.04 -14.63
C PRO A 249 8.12 14.10 -15.54
N ASP A 250 8.61 14.64 -16.67
CA ASP A 250 9.19 13.90 -17.80
C ASP A 250 10.41 13.02 -17.50
N TRP A 251 11.12 13.30 -16.43
CA TRP A 251 12.35 12.58 -16.05
C TRP A 251 12.12 11.24 -15.35
N ILE A 252 10.87 10.89 -15.03
CA ILE A 252 10.51 9.57 -14.46
C ILE A 252 10.69 8.49 -15.55
N ALA A 253 11.64 7.58 -15.33
CA ALA A 253 12.02 6.50 -16.25
C ALA A 253 11.18 5.21 -16.09
N GLY A 254 10.55 5.04 -14.92
CA GLY A 254 9.66 3.93 -14.57
C GLY A 254 8.75 4.38 -13.43
N LEU A 255 7.69 3.63 -13.16
CA LEU A 255 6.78 3.97 -12.07
C LEU A 255 6.26 2.70 -11.38
N TYR A 256 6.40 2.67 -10.06
CA TYR A 256 5.67 1.76 -9.19
C TYR A 256 4.49 2.46 -8.51
N ASP A 257 3.27 2.09 -8.90
CA ASP A 257 2.03 2.63 -8.32
C ASP A 257 1.12 1.53 -7.72
N GLY A 258 1.72 0.40 -7.34
CA GLY A 258 1.06 -0.89 -7.12
C GLY A 258 1.18 -1.83 -8.32
N LYS A 259 1.57 -1.28 -9.48
CA LYS A 259 2.01 -2.00 -10.67
C LYS A 259 3.37 -1.45 -11.07
N ILE A 260 4.24 -2.29 -11.61
CA ILE A 260 5.47 -1.82 -12.26
C ILE A 260 5.11 -1.39 -13.67
N ARG A 261 5.31 -0.11 -14.00
CA ARG A 261 5.05 0.47 -15.33
C ARG A 261 6.36 0.97 -15.90
N VAL A 262 6.78 0.45 -17.05
CA VAL A 262 8.03 0.86 -17.70
C VAL A 262 7.83 1.08 -19.20
N PRO A 263 8.42 2.12 -19.80
CA PRO A 263 8.52 2.24 -21.24
C PRO A 263 9.64 1.33 -21.77
N VAL A 264 9.51 0.79 -22.99
CA VAL A 264 10.65 0.27 -23.74
C VAL A 264 11.21 1.37 -24.61
N PRO A 265 12.46 1.82 -24.35
CA PRO A 265 13.07 2.82 -25.20
C PRO A 265 13.34 2.26 -26.60
N ARG A 266 13.12 3.07 -27.64
CA ARG A 266 13.46 2.67 -29.02
C ARG A 266 14.97 2.65 -29.28
N SER A 267 15.74 3.40 -28.50
CA SER A 267 17.19 3.49 -28.68
C SER A 267 17.92 2.31 -28.01
N PRO A 268 18.99 1.77 -28.63
CA PRO A 268 19.80 0.69 -28.03
C PRO A 268 20.36 1.05 -26.64
N ALA A 269 20.76 2.32 -26.44
CA ALA A 269 21.24 2.81 -25.15
C ALA A 269 20.13 2.80 -24.07
N GLY A 270 18.90 3.15 -24.45
CA GLY A 270 17.75 3.08 -23.55
C GLY A 270 17.37 1.63 -23.23
N GLN A 271 17.40 0.72 -24.21
CA GLN A 271 17.17 -0.71 -23.97
C GLN A 271 18.20 -1.31 -23.00
N ALA A 272 19.46 -0.86 -23.08
CA ALA A 272 20.49 -1.24 -22.12
C ALA A 272 20.19 -0.76 -20.69
N SER A 273 19.48 0.37 -20.54
CA SER A 273 19.09 0.94 -19.24
C SER A 273 17.80 0.32 -18.68
N LEU A 274 16.97 -0.32 -19.52
CA LEU A 274 15.70 -0.89 -19.11
C LEU A 274 15.86 -1.96 -18.01
N LYS A 275 16.97 -2.72 -18.04
CA LYS A 275 17.30 -3.66 -16.98
C LYS A 275 17.44 -2.97 -15.62
N SER A 276 18.16 -1.86 -15.58
CA SER A 276 18.43 -1.14 -14.35
C SER A 276 17.16 -0.45 -13.83
N THR A 277 16.35 0.12 -14.72
CA THR A 277 15.01 0.64 -14.39
C THR A 277 14.10 -0.43 -13.80
N LEU A 278 14.07 -1.65 -14.36
CA LEU A 278 13.26 -2.73 -13.79
C LEU A 278 13.71 -3.15 -12.38
N VAL A 279 15.03 -3.14 -12.11
CA VAL A 279 15.56 -3.41 -10.77
C VAL A 279 15.14 -2.30 -9.79
N HIS A 280 15.20 -1.04 -10.22
CA HIS A 280 14.73 0.12 -9.44
C HIS A 280 13.24 -0.03 -9.07
N GLU A 281 12.37 -0.24 -10.07
CA GLU A 281 10.93 -0.37 -9.83
C GLU A 281 10.55 -1.62 -9.04
N TYR A 282 11.25 -2.74 -9.25
CA TYR A 282 11.06 -3.94 -8.43
C TYR A 282 11.43 -3.68 -6.96
N THR A 283 12.48 -2.90 -6.71
CA THR A 283 12.91 -2.54 -5.35
C THR A 283 11.84 -1.71 -4.62
N HIS A 284 11.17 -0.79 -5.32
CA HIS A 284 10.01 -0.09 -4.76
C HIS A 284 8.89 -1.05 -4.35
N ALA A 285 8.59 -2.07 -5.16
CA ALA A 285 7.58 -3.08 -4.82
C ALA A 285 7.94 -3.81 -3.52
N ILE A 286 9.21 -4.20 -3.35
CA ILE A 286 9.70 -4.87 -2.13
C ILE A 286 9.60 -3.96 -0.91
N ILE A 287 10.06 -2.71 -1.02
CA ILE A 287 10.02 -1.75 0.08
C ILE A 287 8.58 -1.44 0.46
N HIS A 288 7.71 -1.26 -0.53
CA HIS A 288 6.29 -1.03 -0.32
C HIS A 288 5.64 -2.18 0.48
N ASP A 289 5.95 -3.44 0.13
CA ASP A 289 5.42 -4.62 0.81
C ASP A 289 5.95 -4.75 2.25
N ILE A 290 7.26 -4.55 2.46
CA ILE A 290 7.87 -4.66 3.79
C ILE A 290 7.33 -3.55 4.72
N THR A 291 7.28 -2.32 4.21
CA THR A 291 7.01 -1.12 5.01
C THR A 291 5.54 -0.71 5.03
N GLN A 292 4.67 -1.37 4.27
CA GLN A 292 3.25 -0.99 4.17
C GLN A 292 3.06 0.43 3.65
N ASN A 293 3.90 0.84 2.69
CA ASN A 293 3.95 2.20 2.15
C ASN A 293 4.24 3.29 3.19
N GLN A 294 4.94 2.96 4.28
CA GLN A 294 5.33 3.90 5.34
C GLN A 294 6.80 4.32 5.26
N CYS A 295 7.54 3.83 4.26
CA CYS A 295 8.93 4.25 4.03
C CYS A 295 9.00 5.74 3.64
N PRO A 296 9.90 6.54 4.27
CA PRO A 296 10.15 7.91 3.80
C PRO A 296 10.73 7.87 2.38
N VAL A 297 10.47 8.93 1.62
CA VAL A 297 10.77 8.97 0.17
C VAL A 297 12.27 8.82 -0.06
N TRP A 298 13.10 9.52 0.71
CA TRP A 298 14.56 9.44 0.56
C TRP A 298 15.09 8.02 0.76
N LEU A 299 14.56 7.26 1.71
CA LEU A 299 15.03 5.90 1.97
C LEU A 299 14.56 4.95 0.87
N ASN A 300 13.32 5.13 0.40
CA ASN A 300 12.74 4.32 -0.67
C ASN A 300 13.53 4.50 -1.98
N GLU A 301 13.74 5.75 -2.39
CA GLU A 301 14.50 6.09 -3.60
C GLU A 301 15.98 5.76 -3.46
N GLY A 302 16.59 6.01 -2.30
CA GLY A 302 17.99 5.68 -2.05
C GLY A 302 18.29 4.19 -2.12
N LEU A 303 17.36 3.34 -1.66
CA LEU A 303 17.48 1.88 -1.76
C LEU A 303 17.27 1.39 -3.19
N ALA A 304 16.33 1.97 -3.92
CA ALA A 304 16.11 1.64 -5.32
C ALA A 304 17.33 2.00 -6.19
N GLU A 305 17.91 3.20 -6.00
CA GLU A 305 19.18 3.60 -6.61
C GLU A 305 20.34 2.69 -6.19
N PHE A 306 20.35 2.23 -4.92
CA PHE A 306 21.40 1.34 -4.42
C PHE A 306 21.39 -0.04 -5.11
N GLU A 307 20.21 -0.63 -5.30
CA GLU A 307 20.08 -1.87 -6.06
C GLU A 307 20.32 -1.66 -7.56
N GLU A 308 19.86 -0.54 -8.11
CA GLU A 308 20.11 -0.18 -9.51
C GLU A 308 21.62 -0.06 -9.80
N ALA A 309 22.37 0.53 -8.87
CA ALA A 309 23.81 0.77 -8.98
C ALA A 309 24.65 -0.49 -9.25
N ARG A 310 24.12 -1.68 -8.93
CA ARG A 310 24.75 -2.98 -9.22
C ARG A 310 24.79 -3.30 -10.71
N THR A 311 23.88 -2.71 -11.48
CA THR A 311 23.75 -2.94 -12.93
C THR A 311 24.21 -1.75 -13.76
N ARG A 312 24.07 -0.54 -13.22
CA ARG A 312 24.42 0.71 -13.91
C ARG A 312 25.15 1.64 -12.95
N LYS A 313 26.34 2.12 -13.33
CA LYS A 313 27.09 3.05 -12.49
C LYS A 313 26.27 4.33 -12.25
N PRO A 314 26.09 4.78 -10.99
CA PRO A 314 25.33 5.98 -10.69
C PRO A 314 26.06 7.24 -11.15
N ASN A 315 25.30 8.24 -11.60
CA ASN A 315 25.82 9.59 -11.81
C ASN A 315 25.80 10.35 -10.49
N LEU A 316 26.94 10.90 -10.06
CA LEU A 316 27.09 11.62 -8.79
C LEU A 316 27.44 13.11 -8.96
N GLN A 317 27.30 13.67 -10.17
CA GLN A 317 27.73 15.03 -10.48
C GLN A 317 27.06 16.10 -9.61
N HIS A 318 25.75 15.99 -9.36
CA HIS A 318 25.03 16.96 -8.53
C HIS A 318 25.46 16.86 -7.07
N LEU A 319 25.63 15.64 -6.54
CA LEU A 319 26.16 15.40 -5.20
C LEU A 319 27.58 15.96 -5.05
N GLN A 320 28.45 15.73 -6.02
CA GLN A 320 29.83 16.26 -6.04
C GLN A 320 29.84 17.78 -5.97
N LEU A 321 29.03 18.45 -6.79
CA LEU A 321 28.88 19.91 -6.76
C LEU A 321 28.27 20.40 -5.44
N ALA A 322 27.29 19.70 -4.88
CA ALA A 322 26.66 20.08 -3.62
C ALA A 322 27.66 19.99 -2.46
N VAL A 323 28.45 18.92 -2.39
CA VAL A 323 29.52 18.76 -1.39
C VAL A 323 30.56 19.87 -1.51
N SER A 324 31.05 20.15 -2.72
CA SER A 324 32.11 21.15 -2.91
C SER A 324 31.67 22.57 -2.57
N ASN A 325 30.37 22.87 -2.72
CA ASN A 325 29.81 24.19 -2.47
C ASN A 325 29.10 24.31 -1.11
N ASN A 326 29.14 23.28 -0.27
CA ASN A 326 28.39 23.21 0.99
C ASN A 326 26.88 23.49 0.81
N ARG A 327 26.27 22.85 -0.19
CA ARG A 327 24.86 22.97 -0.60
C ARG A 327 24.12 21.63 -0.57
N LEU A 328 24.46 20.75 0.36
CA LEU A 328 23.70 19.52 0.59
C LEU A 328 22.28 19.87 1.05
N ILE A 329 21.32 19.03 0.70
CA ILE A 329 19.93 19.20 1.11
C ILE A 329 19.82 18.68 2.56
N PRO A 330 19.28 19.43 3.51
CA PRO A 330 19.06 18.89 4.85
C PRO A 330 18.16 17.65 4.82
N LEU A 331 18.47 16.61 5.59
CA LEU A 331 17.74 15.34 5.63
C LEU A 331 16.25 15.54 5.91
N ALA A 332 15.91 16.47 6.82
CA ALA A 332 14.53 16.83 7.14
C ALA A 332 13.75 17.42 5.95
N SER A 333 14.45 17.97 4.96
CA SER A 333 13.89 18.57 3.74
C SER A 333 13.97 17.64 2.53
N LEU A 334 14.67 16.50 2.64
CA LEU A 334 15.01 15.66 1.50
C LEU A 334 13.78 15.07 0.79
N ASP A 335 12.79 14.60 1.54
CA ASP A 335 11.52 14.10 0.99
C ASP A 335 10.76 15.18 0.18
N SER A 336 10.86 16.44 0.60
CA SER A 336 10.22 17.55 -0.11
C SER A 336 10.95 17.92 -1.40
N ALA A 337 12.27 17.67 -1.47
CA ALA A 337 13.10 18.01 -2.63
C ALA A 337 12.73 17.19 -3.88
N PHE A 338 12.24 15.95 -3.71
CA PHE A 338 11.71 15.14 -4.81
C PHE A 338 10.50 15.78 -5.52
N LYS A 339 9.76 16.66 -4.83
CA LYS A 339 8.60 17.38 -5.37
C LYS A 339 8.99 18.69 -6.06
N SER A 340 10.27 19.04 -6.08
CA SER A 340 10.77 20.25 -6.72
C SER A 340 10.48 20.23 -8.23
N ARG A 341 10.12 21.40 -8.79
CA ARG A 341 10.04 21.59 -10.24
C ARG A 341 11.41 21.81 -10.88
N ASP A 342 12.44 22.05 -10.07
CA ASP A 342 13.83 22.12 -10.53
C ASP A 342 14.42 20.70 -10.61
N SER A 343 14.67 20.24 -11.83
CA SER A 343 15.27 18.95 -12.12
C SER A 343 16.63 18.75 -11.45
N ASN A 344 17.40 19.81 -11.22
CA ASN A 344 18.71 19.71 -10.56
C ASN A 344 18.55 19.40 -9.07
N VAL A 345 17.55 19.99 -8.42
CA VAL A 345 17.22 19.74 -7.01
C VAL A 345 16.72 18.31 -6.84
N ALA A 346 15.84 17.84 -7.74
CA ALA A 346 15.38 16.46 -7.75
C ALA A 346 16.56 15.50 -7.96
N ALA A 347 17.40 15.73 -8.98
CA ALA A 347 18.57 14.89 -9.25
C ALA A 347 19.55 14.85 -8.06
N LEU A 348 19.78 15.98 -7.38
CA LEU A 348 20.55 15.99 -6.14
C LEU A 348 19.89 15.14 -5.04
N ALA A 349 18.56 15.18 -4.89
CA ALA A 349 17.85 14.39 -3.89
C ALA A 349 18.03 12.87 -4.10
N TYR A 350 17.96 12.37 -5.34
CA TYR A 350 18.27 10.97 -5.67
C TYR A 350 19.71 10.60 -5.30
N GLN A 351 20.69 11.41 -5.75
CA GLN A 351 22.11 11.13 -5.51
C GLN A 351 22.48 11.18 -4.02
N GLN A 352 21.88 12.11 -3.28
CA GLN A 352 22.07 12.22 -1.84
C GLN A 352 21.47 11.03 -1.11
N SER A 353 20.26 10.62 -1.48
CA SER A 353 19.58 9.44 -0.94
C SER A 353 20.36 8.15 -1.17
N TYR A 354 20.87 7.94 -2.40
CA TYR A 354 21.77 6.83 -2.71
C TYR A 354 23.02 6.84 -1.83
N SER A 355 23.63 8.00 -1.61
CA SER A 355 24.82 8.10 -0.76
C SER A 355 24.53 7.84 0.72
N LEU A 356 23.35 8.23 1.22
CA LEU A 356 22.89 7.95 2.59
C LEU A 356 22.71 6.44 2.80
N VAL A 357 22.05 5.75 1.86
CA VAL A 357 21.88 4.29 1.90
C VAL A 357 23.23 3.58 1.79
N THR A 358 24.10 4.04 0.90
CA THR A 358 25.47 3.51 0.79
C THR A 358 26.25 3.67 2.09
N TYR A 359 26.15 4.82 2.76
CA TYR A 359 26.73 5.04 4.08
C TYR A 359 26.16 4.07 5.13
N LEU A 360 24.84 3.89 5.16
CA LEU A 360 24.18 2.98 6.08
C LEU A 360 24.67 1.54 5.88
N ASP A 361 24.74 1.06 4.64
CA ASP A 361 25.24 -0.28 4.34
C ASP A 361 26.73 -0.43 4.71
N GLN A 362 27.58 0.53 4.34
CA GLN A 362 29.01 0.43 4.63
C GLN A 362 29.31 0.45 6.14
N LYS A 363 28.60 1.25 6.93
CA LYS A 363 28.86 1.41 8.37
C LYS A 363 28.10 0.43 9.24
N TYR A 364 26.87 0.08 8.87
CA TYR A 364 25.96 -0.70 9.72
C TYR A 364 25.51 -2.01 9.08
N ARG A 365 25.86 -2.25 7.80
CA ARG A 365 25.46 -3.39 6.96
C ARG A 365 23.97 -3.40 6.62
N PHE A 366 23.65 -3.95 5.46
CA PHE A 366 22.28 -4.07 4.95
C PHE A 366 21.30 -4.73 5.93
N PHE A 367 21.76 -5.65 6.81
CA PHE A 367 20.91 -6.24 7.85
C PHE A 367 20.27 -5.20 8.77
N ARG A 368 20.97 -4.12 9.13
CA ARG A 368 20.39 -3.04 9.94
C ARG A 368 19.34 -2.25 9.16
N ILE A 369 19.56 -2.04 7.87
CA ILE A 369 18.57 -1.40 7.00
C ILE A 369 17.29 -2.24 6.94
N ARG A 370 17.39 -3.56 6.79
CA ARG A 370 16.23 -4.46 6.85
C ARG A 370 15.44 -4.30 8.15
N LYS A 371 16.13 -4.20 9.29
CA LYS A 371 15.46 -3.98 10.58
C LYS A 371 14.77 -2.63 10.67
N ILE A 372 15.36 -1.57 10.13
CA ILE A 372 14.69 -0.27 10.01
C ILE A 372 13.40 -0.41 9.19
N LEU A 373 13.43 -1.10 8.04
CA LEU A 373 12.23 -1.34 7.23
C LEU A 373 11.18 -2.19 7.98
N ASP A 374 11.59 -3.16 8.79
CA ASP A 374 10.69 -3.95 9.65
C ASP A 374 9.96 -3.09 10.68
N HIS A 375 10.63 -2.11 11.30
CA HIS A 375 10.03 -1.13 12.22
C HIS A 375 9.03 -0.22 11.50
N LEU A 376 9.41 0.31 10.33
CA LEU A 376 8.51 1.16 9.54
C LEU A 376 7.24 0.40 9.13
N GLY A 377 7.36 -0.88 8.75
CA GLY A 377 6.19 -1.71 8.45
C GLY A 377 5.32 -2.04 9.67
N GLN A 378 5.82 -1.87 10.90
CA GLN A 378 5.03 -1.97 12.14
C GLN A 378 4.30 -0.67 12.46
N GLY A 379 4.47 0.38 11.65
CA GLY A 379 3.88 1.70 11.86
C GLY A 379 4.68 2.59 12.80
N GLU A 380 5.90 2.20 13.14
CA GLU A 380 6.83 3.06 13.88
C GLU A 380 7.39 4.17 12.99
N SER A 381 7.73 5.31 13.59
CA SER A 381 8.35 6.42 12.89
C SER A 381 9.83 6.14 12.55
N MET A 382 10.38 6.90 11.61
CA MET A 382 11.81 6.81 11.27
C MET A 382 12.71 7.07 12.48
N GLU A 383 12.34 8.00 13.37
CA GLU A 383 13.08 8.27 14.61
C GLU A 383 13.10 7.05 15.54
N GLN A 384 11.96 6.38 15.69
CA GLN A 384 11.87 5.15 16.51
C GLN A 384 12.73 4.04 15.92
N ALA A 385 12.68 3.85 14.60
CA ALA A 385 13.46 2.82 13.90
C ALA A 385 14.98 3.09 13.99
N LEU A 386 15.43 4.33 13.79
CA LEU A 386 16.83 4.72 13.93
C LEU A 386 17.32 4.56 15.38
N GLN A 387 16.51 4.96 16.35
CA GLN A 387 16.85 4.82 17.77
C GLN A 387 16.93 3.36 18.20
N ALA A 388 16.07 2.49 17.66
CA ALA A 388 16.07 1.06 17.95
C ALA A 388 17.31 0.36 17.38
N GLU A 389 17.61 0.58 16.10
CA GLU A 389 18.65 -0.19 15.39
C GLU A 389 20.04 0.42 15.42
N LEU A 390 20.12 1.76 15.45
CA LEU A 390 21.39 2.48 15.32
C LEU A 390 21.74 3.31 16.57
N ARG A 391 20.83 3.41 17.55
CA ARG A 391 20.98 4.23 18.77
C ARG A 391 21.25 5.71 18.45
N MET A 392 20.60 6.22 17.40
CA MET A 392 20.73 7.62 16.98
C MET A 392 19.41 8.16 16.43
N ASP A 393 19.29 9.49 16.42
CA ASP A 393 18.22 10.22 15.72
C ASP A 393 18.64 10.65 14.30
N SER A 394 17.71 11.21 13.54
CA SER A 394 17.97 11.68 12.16
C SER A 394 19.06 12.77 12.08
N SER A 395 19.18 13.65 13.08
CA SER A 395 20.20 14.71 13.07
C SER A 395 21.60 14.12 13.25
N GLN A 396 21.74 13.15 14.14
CA GLN A 396 22.98 12.42 14.34
C GLN A 396 23.35 11.58 13.11
N LEU A 397 22.36 10.99 12.42
CA LEU A 397 22.58 10.30 11.15
C LEU A 397 23.14 11.27 10.09
N GLU A 398 22.48 12.41 9.90
CA GLU A 398 22.89 13.47 8.97
C GLU A 398 24.32 13.93 9.25
N GLN A 399 24.64 14.34 10.48
CA GLN A 399 25.99 14.82 10.85
C GLN A 399 27.10 13.77 10.65
N ARG A 400 26.79 12.48 10.83
CA ARG A 400 27.77 11.41 10.59
C ARG A 400 27.94 11.15 9.10
N TRP A 401 26.86 11.17 8.33
CA TRP A 401 26.90 11.04 6.88
C TRP A 401 27.60 12.23 6.21
N GLU A 402 27.35 13.46 6.63
CA GLU A 402 28.00 14.68 6.10
C GLU A 402 29.52 14.66 6.27
N ARG A 403 30.02 14.05 7.36
CA ARG A 403 31.46 13.83 7.56
C ARG A 403 32.04 12.76 6.65
N TRP A 404 31.23 11.82 6.19
CA TRP A 404 31.65 10.70 5.34
C TRP A 404 31.55 11.02 3.84
N VAL A 405 30.48 11.71 3.42
CA VAL A 405 30.12 11.90 2.01
C VAL A 405 31.20 12.60 1.16
N PRO A 406 32.06 13.52 1.67
CA PRO A 406 33.10 14.13 0.84
C PRO A 406 34.13 13.14 0.30
N THR A 407 34.37 12.04 1.01
CA THR A 407 35.31 11.01 0.55
C THR A 407 34.65 10.08 -0.48
N PHE A 408 33.36 9.79 -0.28
CA PHE A 408 32.54 9.05 -1.24
C PHE A 408 32.39 9.81 -2.56
N ALA A 409 32.01 11.08 -2.51
CA ALA A 409 31.78 11.92 -3.69
C ALA A 409 33.03 12.07 -4.57
N ARG A 410 34.23 12.08 -3.98
CA ARG A 410 35.52 12.16 -4.70
C ARG A 410 35.98 10.83 -5.33
N GLY A 411 35.21 9.75 -5.18
CA GLY A 411 35.54 8.44 -5.74
C GLY A 411 36.64 7.68 -4.99
N SER A 412 37.07 8.16 -3.83
CA SER A 412 38.21 7.61 -3.07
C SER A 412 37.89 6.33 -2.28
N TYR A 413 36.67 5.79 -2.41
CA TYR A 413 36.21 4.57 -1.74
C TYR A 413 35.85 3.42 -2.69
N ALA A 414 36.09 3.57 -4.01
CA ALA A 414 35.76 2.54 -5.01
C ALA A 414 36.73 1.34 -5.04
N SER A 415 37.49 1.10 -3.98
CA SER A 415 38.50 0.02 -3.94
C SER A 415 38.73 -0.49 -2.51
N GLN A 416 37.74 -1.13 -1.90
CA GLN A 416 37.94 -2.17 -0.88
C GLN A 416 36.83 -3.20 -0.94
#